data_AF-A0A938T0U3-F1
#
_entry.id   AF-A0A938T0U3-F1
#
_cell.length_a   1.000
_cell.length_b   1.000
_cell.length_c   1.000
_cell.angle_alpha   90.00
_cell.angle_beta   90.00
_cell.angle_gamma   90.00
#
_symmetry.space_group_name_H-M   'P 1'
#
loop_
_entity.id
_entity.type
_entity.pdbx_description
1 polymer ?
#
loop_
_entity_poly.entity_id
_entity_poly.type
_entity_poly.pdbx_seq_one_letter_code
_entity_poly.pdbx_strand_id
1 'polypeptide(L)' 'MGPRLYLKVGDVVRHKRYSVWGFGEVIEEKHSSLPGGLCLVRVLFEDGIERAFINDLDNECCCYYAGIKLRGL' A
#
# COMPACT_ATOMS: atom_id res chain seq x y z
N MET A 1 -9.74 -2.90 -16.37
CA MET A 1 -8.75 -3.04 -15.29
C MET A 1 -8.12 -1.68 -15.07
N GLY A 2 -8.20 -1.12 -13.87
CA GLY A 2 -7.42 0.09 -13.54
C GLY A 2 -5.92 -0.23 -13.52
N PRO A 3 -5.04 0.78 -13.55
CA PRO A 3 -3.61 0.56 -13.44
C PRO A 3 -3.30 -0.20 -12.15
N ARG A 4 -2.47 -1.25 -12.26
CA ARG A 4 -1.98 -2.00 -11.10
C ARG A 4 -1.15 -1.03 -10.24
N LEU A 5 -1.53 -0.87 -8.98
CA LEU A 5 -0.95 0.10 -8.06
C LEU A 5 0.28 -0.52 -7.39
N TYR A 6 1.48 -0.02 -7.72
CA TYR A 6 2.70 -0.30 -6.98
C TYR A 6 3.09 0.96 -6.20
N LEU A 7 3.16 0.84 -4.88
CA LEU A 7 3.38 1.97 -3.97
C LEU A 7 4.87 2.18 -3.69
N LYS A 8 5.27 3.43 -3.51
CA LYS A 8 6.62 3.86 -3.16
C LYS A 8 6.60 4.77 -1.94
N VAL A 9 7.74 4.89 -1.26
CA VAL A 9 7.91 5.86 -0.15
C VAL A 9 7.53 7.27 -0.61
N GLY A 10 6.72 7.96 0.20
CA GLY A 10 6.17 9.29 -0.07
C GLY A 10 4.82 9.29 -0.80
N ASP A 11 4.34 8.14 -1.30
CA ASP A 11 3.00 8.05 -1.86
C ASP A 11 1.95 8.31 -0.79
N VAL A 12 0.96 9.15 -1.11
CA VAL A 12 -0.19 9.40 -0.23
C VAL A 12 -1.35 8.54 -0.70
N VAL A 13 -1.95 7.80 0.24
CA VAL A 13 -3.01 6.84 -0.02
C VAL A 13 -4.21 7.03 0.90
N ARG A 14 -5.31 6.35 0.57
CA ARG A 14 -6.47 6.17 1.43
C ARG A 14 -6.98 4.74 1.32
N HIS A 15 -7.67 4.27 2.35
CA HIS A 15 -8.34 2.96 2.32
C HIS A 15 -9.81 3.09 1.90
N LYS A 16 -10.25 2.32 0.90
CA LYS A 16 -11.62 2.42 0.35
C LYS A 16 -12.70 2.10 1.39
N ARG A 17 -12.47 1.12 2.27
CA ARG A 17 -13.45 0.62 3.26
C ARG A 17 -13.28 1.21 4.66
N TYR A 18 -12.11 1.78 4.95
CA TYR A 18 -11.76 2.25 6.29
C TYR A 18 -11.42 3.73 6.22
N SER A 19 -12.40 4.55 5.84
CA SER A 19 -12.23 6.01 5.71
C SER A 19 -11.86 6.69 7.03
N VAL A 20 -12.20 6.06 8.16
CA VAL A 20 -11.83 6.47 9.52
C VAL A 20 -10.31 6.54 9.74
N TRP A 21 -9.51 5.81 8.97
CA TRP A 21 -8.04 5.91 9.08
C TRP A 21 -7.49 7.23 8.51
N GLY A 22 -8.31 7.97 7.74
CA GLY A 22 -7.87 9.16 7.04
C GLY A 22 -6.94 8.84 5.86
N PHE A 23 -6.14 9.83 5.46
CA PHE A 23 -5.04 9.62 4.53
C PHE A 23 -3.86 8.92 5.22
N GLY A 24 -3.00 8.30 4.44
CA GLY A 24 -1.75 7.78 4.95
C GLY A 24 -0.61 8.00 3.97
N GLU A 25 0.60 8.14 4.49
CA GLU A 25 1.83 8.26 3.72
C GLU A 25 2.60 6.94 3.78
N VAL A 26 3.11 6.48 2.64
CA VAL A 26 4.01 5.33 2.60
C VAL A 26 5.36 5.74 3.19
N ILE A 27 5.72 5.16 4.34
CA ILE A 27 6.95 5.49 5.08
C ILE A 27 8.04 4.44 4.91
N GLU A 28 7.70 3.24 4.41
CA GLU A 28 8.65 2.15 4.20
C GLU A 28 8.26 1.34 2.96
N GLU A 29 9.24 0.99 2.13
CA GLU A 29 9.13 0.02 1.04
C GLU A 29 10.21 -1.04 1.22
N LYS A 30 9.80 -2.32 1.19
CA LYS A 30 10.71 -3.48 1.26
C LYS A 30 10.45 -4.39 0.07
N HIS A 31 11.48 -4.61 -0.73
CA HIS A 31 11.46 -5.52 -1.87
C HIS A 31 12.70 -6.41 -1.87
N SER A 32 12.50 -7.72 -1.95
CA SER A 32 13.55 -8.71 -2.11
C SER A 32 13.82 -8.98 -3.58
N SER A 33 15.09 -9.14 -3.96
CA SER A 33 15.48 -9.55 -5.31
C SER A 33 15.40 -11.07 -5.56
N LEU A 34 15.10 -11.86 -4.52
CA LEU A 34 14.96 -13.30 -4.64
C LEU A 34 13.56 -13.67 -5.12
N PRO A 35 13.41 -14.68 -6.02
CA PRO A 35 12.10 -15.19 -6.40
C PRO A 35 11.27 -15.63 -5.19
N GLY A 36 10.03 -15.16 -5.10
CA GLY A 36 9.14 -15.42 -3.96
C GLY A 36 9.51 -14.69 -2.66
N GLY A 37 10.46 -13.75 -2.74
CA GLY A 37 10.88 -12.94 -1.61
C GLY A 37 9.84 -11.89 -1.19
N LEU A 38 10.13 -11.21 -0.08
CA LEU A 38 9.27 -10.21 0.52
C LEU A 38 9.02 -9.01 -0.40
N CYS A 39 7.77 -8.58 -0.55
CA CYS A 39 7.41 -7.31 -1.21
C CYS A 39 6.26 -6.64 -0.45
N LEU A 40 6.59 -5.62 0.35
CA LEU A 40 5.66 -4.96 1.27
C LEU A 40 5.90 -3.45 1.30
N VAL A 41 4.87 -2.71 1.72
CA VAL A 41 4.97 -1.30 2.14
C VAL A 41 4.38 -1.09 3.52
N ARG A 42 4.85 -0.10 4.28
CA ARG A 42 4.17 0.41 5.48
C ARG A 42 3.63 1.80 5.24
N VAL A 43 2.40 2.00 5.69
CA VAL A 43 1.69 3.26 5.60
C VAL A 43 1.41 3.76 7.01
N LEU A 44 1.82 4.99 7.30
CA LEU A 44 1.40 5.72 8.49
C LEU A 44 0.13 6.50 8.16
N PHE A 45 -0.98 6.13 8.78
CA PHE A 45 -2.26 6.80 8.60
C PHE A 45 -2.45 7.97 9.58
N GLU A 46 -3.36 8.89 9.26
CA GLU A 46 -3.71 10.04 10.09
C GLU A 46 -4.28 9.66 11.46
N ASP A 47 -4.78 8.43 11.61
CA ASP A 47 -5.15 7.85 12.91
C ASP A 47 -3.95 7.49 13.80
N GLY A 48 -2.72 7.73 13.33
CA GLY A 48 -1.46 7.48 14.03
C GLY A 48 -1.01 6.02 14.01
N ILE A 49 -1.72 5.14 13.30
CA ILE A 49 -1.42 3.70 13.28
C ILE A 49 -0.74 3.32 11.96
N GLU A 50 0.40 2.65 12.10
CA GLU A 50 1.12 2.06 10.97
C GLU A 50 0.49 0.73 10.54
N ARG A 51 0.33 0.54 9.23
CA ARG A 51 -0.21 -0.70 8.66
C ARG A 51 0.64 -1.16 7.49
N ALA A 52 0.93 -2.46 7.43
CA ALA A 52 1.68 -3.07 6.35
C ALA A 52 0.75 -3.67 5.29
N PHE A 53 1.12 -3.52 4.02
CA PHE A 53 0.40 -4.08 2.89
C PHE A 53 1.36 -4.81 1.96
N ILE A 54 0.88 -5.88 1.32
CA ILE A 54 1.62 -6.57 0.26
C ILE A 54 1.69 -5.64 -0.95
N ASN A 55 2.88 -5.40 -1.47
CA ASN A 55 3.10 -4.53 -2.65
C ASN A 55 3.42 -5.34 -3.92
N ASP A 56 3.37 -6.68 -3.82
CA ASP A 56 3.54 -7.60 -4.93
C ASP A 56 2.31 -7.61 -5.84
N LEU A 57 2.45 -7.20 -7.09
CA LEU A 57 1.34 -7.12 -8.05
C LEU A 57 0.81 -8.49 -8.50
N ASP A 58 1.58 -9.55 -8.32
CA ASP A 58 1.19 -10.92 -8.66
C ASP A 58 0.54 -11.64 -7.46
N ASN A 59 0.51 -10.99 -6.29
CA ASN A 59 -0.16 -11.51 -5.10
C ASN A 59 -1.65 -11.12 -5.06
N GLU A 60 -2.52 -12.09 -4.78
CA GLU A 60 -3.98 -11.90 -4.71
C GLU A 60 -4.42 -10.98 -3.55
N CYS A 61 -3.56 -10.77 -2.56
CA CYS A 61 -3.78 -9.91 -1.40
C CYS A 61 -3.01 -8.58 -1.48
N CYS A 62 -2.53 -8.18 -2.67
CA CYS A 62 -1.78 -6.93 -2.84
C CYS A 62 -2.58 -5.68 -2.42
N CYS A 63 -1.87 -4.58 -2.18
CA CYS A 63 -2.42 -3.32 -1.67
C CYS A 63 -3.64 -2.84 -2.48
N TYR A 64 -3.64 -3.07 -3.79
CA TYR A 64 -4.78 -2.80 -4.66
C TYR A 64 -6.04 -3.59 -4.25
N TYR A 65 -5.92 -4.91 -4.04
CA TYR A 65 -7.04 -5.77 -3.63
C TYR A 65 -7.42 -5.58 -2.16
N ALA A 66 -6.46 -5.22 -1.31
CA ALA A 66 -6.71 -4.81 0.07
C ALA A 66 -7.59 -3.55 0.15
N GLY A 67 -7.62 -2.73 -0.91
CA GLY A 67 -8.49 -1.56 -1.01
C GLY A 67 -7.75 -0.23 -0.86
N ILE A 68 -6.42 -0.23 -0.97
CA ILE A 68 -5.60 0.98 -1.02
C ILE A 68 -5.78 1.71 -2.35
N LYS A 69 -5.88 3.03 -2.29
CA LYS A 69 -5.99 3.93 -3.44
C LYS A 69 -5.00 5.09 -3.29
N LEU A 70 -4.26 5.37 -4.36
CA LEU A 70 -3.40 6.54 -4.45
C LEU A 70 -4.26 7.81 -4.45
N ARG A 71 -3.80 8.85 -3.77
CA ARG A 71 -4.40 10.18 -3.82
C ARG A 71 -3.89 10.87 -5.10
N GLY A 72 -4.78 11.08 -6.07
CA GLY A 72 -4.47 11.79 -7.32
C GLY A 72 -4.70 11.01 -8.61
N LEU A 73 -5.19 9.75 -8.52
CA LEU A 73 -5.69 8.95 -9.65
C LEU A 73 -7.21 8.83 -9.63
#